data_AF-A0A354C7J4-F1
#
_entry.id   AF-A0A354C7J4-F1
#
_cell.length_a   1.000
_cell.length_b   1.000
_cell.length_c   1.000
_cell.angle_alpha   90.00
_cell.angle_beta   90.00
_cell.angle_gamma   90.00
#
_symmetry.space_group_name_H-M   'P 1'
#
loop_
_entity.id
_entity.type
_entity.pdbx_description
1 polymer ?
#
loop_
_entity_poly.entity_id
_entity_poly.type
_entity_poly.pdbx_seq_one_letter_code
_entity_poly.pdbx_strand_id
1 'polypeptide(L)' 'MSGPLYGLKILDFTTLLPGPYATMILADMGAVVLRVVSRSRPDVVAYIPPFITGINMSAAFTHLGRGKRSM' A
#
# COMPACT_ATOMS: atom_id res chain seq x y z
N MET A 1 -12.73 14.02 3.56
CA MET A 1 -13.62 13.49 4.63
C MET A 1 -12.75 13.07 5.80
N SER A 2 -13.11 13.47 7.01
CA SER A 2 -12.47 13.04 8.25
C SER A 2 -13.02 11.67 8.67
N GLY A 3 -12.22 10.61 8.54
CA GLY A 3 -12.55 9.28 9.06
C GLY A 3 -12.10 9.12 10.52
N PRO A 4 -12.41 7.98 11.17
CA PRO A 4 -12.12 7.74 12.59
C PRO A 4 -10.62 7.76 12.94
N LEU A 5 -9.73 7.60 11.96
CA LEU A 5 -8.27 7.66 12.15
C LEU A 5 -7.66 8.98 11.64
N TYR A 6 -8.48 10.01 11.43
CA TYR A 6 -8.00 11.33 11.03
C TYR A 6 -6.95 11.87 12.01
N GLY A 7 -5.86 12.40 11.46
CA GLY A 7 -4.73 12.96 12.22
C GLY A 7 -3.62 11.95 12.52
N LEU A 8 -3.86 10.65 12.38
CA LEU A 8 -2.80 9.64 12.52
C LEU A 8 -1.89 9.62 11.30
N LYS A 9 -0.58 9.51 11.56
CA LYS A 9 0.46 9.30 10.55
C LYS A 9 1.12 7.94 10.78
N ILE A 10 1.16 7.12 9.75
CA ILE A 10 1.64 5.73 9.84
C ILE A 10 2.78 5.54 8.85
N LEU A 11 3.90 5.01 9.35
CA LEU A 11 4.96 4.46 8.52
C LEU A 11 4.71 2.97 8.32
N ASP A 12 4.48 2.55 7.08
CA ASP A 12 4.14 1.19 6.70
C ASP A 12 5.35 0.50 6.04
N PHE A 13 5.99 -0.40 6.78
CA PHE A 13 7.09 -1.27 6.31
C PHE A 13 6.61 -2.68 5.97
N THR A 14 5.30 -2.90 5.94
CA THR A 14 4.75 -4.23 5.73
C THR A 14 4.88 -4.66 4.27
N THR A 15 4.93 -5.97 4.06
CA THR A 15 5.08 -6.60 2.74
C THR A 15 4.06 -7.73 2.58
N LEU A 16 3.95 -8.27 1.38
CA LEU A 16 3.02 -9.35 1.05
C LEU A 16 1.56 -8.90 1.27
N LEU A 17 0.73 -9.76 1.84
CA LEU A 17 -0.71 -9.53 1.94
C LEU A 17 -1.17 -8.93 3.28
N PRO A 18 -0.93 -9.57 4.44
CA PRO A 18 -1.69 -9.25 5.66
C PRO A 18 -1.42 -7.85 6.19
N GLY A 19 -0.16 -7.41 6.15
CA GLY A 19 0.21 -6.08 6.61
C GLY A 19 -0.27 -4.96 5.67
N PRO A 20 0.03 -5.02 4.36
CA PRO A 20 -0.41 -3.98 3.44
C PRO A 20 -1.93 -3.87 3.35
N TYR A 21 -2.65 -4.98 3.55
CA TYR A 21 -4.11 -5.00 3.65
C TYR A 21 -4.60 -4.29 4.92
N ALA A 22 -4.00 -4.58 6.07
CA ALA A 22 -4.35 -3.90 7.31
C ALA A 22 -4.14 -2.38 7.20
N THR A 23 -2.98 -1.94 6.73
CA THR A 23 -2.66 -0.51 6.61
C THR A 23 -3.47 0.20 5.50
N MET A 24 -3.91 -0.53 4.46
CA MET A 24 -4.86 -0.02 3.48
C MET A 24 -6.20 0.34 4.14
N ILE A 25 -6.73 -0.54 5.01
CA ILE A 25 -7.96 -0.24 5.76
C ILE A 25 -7.76 0.95 6.69
N LEU A 26 -6.60 1.09 7.33
CA LEU A 26 -6.27 2.27 8.15
C LEU A 26 -6.29 3.56 7.32
N ALA A 27 -5.78 3.51 6.09
CA ALA A 27 -5.84 4.62 5.16
C ALA A 27 -7.29 4.96 4.75
N ASP A 28 -8.12 3.96 4.47
CA ASP A 28 -9.55 4.14 4.18
C ASP A 28 -10.31 4.78 5.36
N MET A 29 -9.89 4.49 6.59
CA MET A 29 -10.40 5.10 7.81
C MET A 29 -9.85 6.52 8.08
N GLY A 30 -9.04 7.08 7.18
CA GLY A 30 -8.58 8.47 7.22
C GLY A 30 -7.17 8.69 7.77
N ALA A 31 -6.40 7.64 8.03
CA ALA A 31 -4.99 7.78 8.41
C ALA A 31 -4.14 8.21 7.20
N VAL A 32 -3.08 8.99 7.45
CA VAL A 32 -2.06 9.29 6.44
C VAL A 32 -0.99 8.19 6.51
N VAL A 33 -1.00 7.28 5.53
CA VAL A 33 -0.08 6.15 5.48
C VAL A 33 1.01 6.38 4.44
N LEU A 34 2.27 6.34 4.89
CA LEU A 34 3.46 6.32 4.05
C LEU A 34 4.02 4.91 3.98
N ARG A 35 3.81 4.23 2.86
CA ARG A 35 4.43 2.95 2.54
C ARG A 35 5.89 3.18 2.16
N VAL A 36 6.80 2.53 2.88
CA VAL A 36 8.23 2.56 2.58
C VAL A 36 8.58 1.33 1.76
N VAL A 37 9.06 1.55 0.55
CA VAL A 37 9.50 0.47 -0.36
C VAL A 37 11.02 0.48 -0.51
N SER A 38 11.61 -0.71 -0.61
CA SER A 38 13.05 -0.84 -0.84
C SER A 38 13.34 -1.16 -2.30
N ARG A 39 14.26 -0.41 -2.90
CA ARG A 39 14.81 -0.73 -4.23
C ARG A 39 15.66 -2.00 -4.21
N SER A 40 16.37 -2.27 -3.12
CA SER A 40 17.22 -3.46 -2.98
C SER A 40 16.48 -4.69 -2.49
N ARG A 41 15.29 -4.51 -1.91
CA ARG A 41 14.42 -5.58 -1.37
C ARG A 41 12.96 -5.28 -1.73
N PRO A 42 12.59 -5.41 -3.01
CA PRO A 42 11.24 -5.11 -3.44
C PRO A 42 10.25 -6.12 -2.85
N ASP A 43 9.03 -5.67 -2.59
CA ASP A 43 7.93 -6.54 -2.16
C ASP A 43 7.60 -7.52 -3.30
N VAL A 44 7.61 -8.83 -3.00
CA VAL A 44 7.37 -9.89 -3.99
C VAL A 44 6.05 -9.67 -4.73
N VAL A 45 5.04 -9.11 -4.04
CA VAL A 45 3.72 -8.83 -4.64
C VAL A 45 3.81 -7.88 -5.83
N ALA A 46 4.83 -7.03 -5.94
CA ALA A 46 5.04 -6.16 -7.11
C ALA A 46 5.23 -6.94 -8.43
N TYR A 47 5.65 -8.20 -8.35
CA TYR A 47 5.97 -9.06 -9.50
C TYR A 47 4.95 -10.18 -9.73
N ILE A 48 3.89 -10.25 -8.91
CA ILE A 48 2.88 -11.30 -9.02
C ILE A 48 1.81 -10.88 -10.03
N PRO A 49 1.52 -11.70 -11.07
CA PRO A 49 0.43 -11.41 -12.01
C PRO A 49 -0.96 -11.53 -11.34
N PRO A 50 -2.00 -10.90 -11.89
CA PRO A 50 -2.02 -10.19 -13.18
C PRO A 50 -1.41 -8.78 -13.11
N PHE A 51 -0.93 -8.29 -14.25
CA PHE A 51 -0.45 -6.92 -14.42
C PHE A 51 -1.54 -6.05 -15.06
N ILE A 52 -1.68 -4.82 -14.58
CA ILE A 52 -2.63 -3.84 -15.15
C ILE A 52 -2.09 -3.37 -16.51
N THR A 53 -2.90 -3.55 -17.55
CA THR A 53 -2.60 -3.12 -18.92
C THR A 53 -2.28 -1.63 -18.98
N GLY A 54 -1.18 -1.27 -19.64
CA GLY A 54 -0.76 0.12 -19.86
C GLY A 54 0.15 0.73 -18.80
N ILE A 55 0.21 0.15 -17.59
CA ILE A 55 1.11 0.63 -16.51
C ILE A 55 2.11 -0.41 -16.01
N ASN A 56 1.99 -1.67 -16.46
CA ASN A 56 2.90 -2.77 -16.11
C ASN A 56 3.12 -2.95 -14.59
N MET A 57 2.09 -2.70 -13.79
CA MET A 57 2.12 -2.88 -12.33
C MET A 57 1.25 -4.08 -11.94
N SER A 58 1.70 -4.86 -10.95
CA SER A 58 0.87 -5.92 -10.39
C SER A 58 -0.44 -5.36 -9.83
N ALA A 59 -1.56 -5.97 -10.20
CA ALA A 59 -2.88 -5.61 -9.72
C ALA A 59 -2.97 -5.72 -8.19
N ALA A 60 -2.35 -6.76 -7.62
CA ALA A 60 -2.29 -6.96 -6.18
C ALA A 60 -1.49 -5.84 -5.49
N PHE A 61 -0.32 -5.49 -6.05
CA PHE A 61 0.51 -4.41 -5.51
C PHE A 61 -0.22 -3.06 -5.53
N THR A 62 -0.94 -2.76 -6.62
CA THR A 62 -1.72 -1.52 -6.74
C THR A 62 -2.93 -1.52 -5.82
N HIS A 63 -3.64 -2.64 -5.67
CA HIS A 63 -4.78 -2.76 -4.77
C HIS A 63 -4.36 -2.50 -3.33
N LEU A 64 -3.32 -3.21 -2.87
CA LEU A 64 -2.79 -3.08 -1.52
C LEU A 64 -2.07 -1.75 -1.26
N GLY A 65 -1.72 -1.00 -2.31
CA GLY A 65 -1.13 0.34 -2.22
C GLY A 65 -2.17 1.48 -2.26
N ARG A 66 -3.44 1.19 -2.57
CA ARG A 66 -4.49 2.21 -2.70
C ARG A 66 -4.63 3.01 -1.40
N GLY A 67 -4.78 4.33 -1.52
CA GLY A 67 -4.93 5.25 -0.39
C GLY A 67 -3.62 5.56 0.35
N LYS A 68 -2.52 4.89 0.02
CA LYS A 68 -1.21 5.11 0.64
C LYS A 68 -0.29 5.93 -0.26
N ARG A 69 0.56 6.77 0.34
CA ARG A 69 1.71 7.38 -0.35
C ARG A 69 2.86 6.38 -0.35
N SER A 70 3.72 6.38 -1.37
CA SER A 70 4.86 5.48 -1.46
C SER A 70 6.17 6.28 -1.59
N MET A 71 7.21 5.84 -0.88
CA MET A 71 8.58 6.36 -0.94
C MET A 71 9.57 5.22 -1.12
#